data_AF-A0A2D9H664-F1
#
_entry.id   AF-A0A2D9H664-F1
#
_cell.length_a   1.000
_cell.length_b   1.000
_cell.length_c   1.000
_cell.angle_alpha   90.00
_cell.angle_beta   90.00
_cell.angle_gamma   90.00
#
_symmetry.space_group_name_H-M   'P 1'
#
loop_
_entity.id
_entity.type
_entity.pdbx_description
1 polymer ?
#
loop_
_entity_poly.entity_id
_entity_poly.type
_entity_poly.pdbx_seq_one_letter_code
_entity_poly.pdbx_strand_id
1 'polypeptide(L)'
;MSDPQPLGRLIDSLGVEHRPAEGELVLGAVVLMKVMEADGRISMRSAWSPGLSWMERVGMHQAAARADLPPRPEPGWDTREIDAEMGRDDTDLG
;
A
#
# COMPACT_ATOMS: atom_id res chain seq x y z
N MET A 1 9.61 30.19 8.25
CA MET A 1 9.55 28.72 8.12
C MET A 1 9.96 28.14 9.47
N SER A 2 9.20 27.18 9.99
CA SER A 2 9.53 26.48 11.24
C SER A 2 10.60 25.41 10.97
N ASP A 3 11.49 25.20 11.94
CA ASP A 3 12.53 24.17 11.84
C ASP A 3 11.93 22.76 11.79
N PRO A 4 12.58 21.81 11.09
CA PRO A 4 12.17 20.41 11.10
C PRO A 4 12.15 19.87 12.53
N GLN A 5 11.07 19.21 12.90
CA GLN A 5 10.94 18.54 14.19
C GLN A 5 10.87 17.02 14.02
N PRO A 6 11.42 16.23 14.96
CA PRO A 6 11.23 14.79 14.95
C PRO A 6 9.74 14.42 15.01
N LEU A 7 9.32 13.49 14.15
CA LEU A 7 7.93 13.07 14.09
C LEU A 7 7.48 12.18 15.25
N GLY A 8 8.40 11.55 15.99
CA GLY A 8 8.07 10.53 17.00
C GLY A 8 6.88 10.92 17.90
N ARG A 9 6.97 12.06 18.59
CA ARG A 9 5.89 12.54 19.48
C ARG A 9 4.56 12.78 18.77
N LEU A 10 4.58 13.22 17.50
CA LEU A 10 3.38 13.44 16.71
C LEU A 10 2.73 12.09 16.32
N ILE A 11 3.54 11.11 15.97
CA ILE A 11 3.06 9.77 15.60
C ILE A 11 2.52 9.03 16.82
N ASP A 12 3.22 9.13 17.96
CA ASP A 12 2.80 8.56 19.23
C ASP A 12 1.44 9.13 19.68
N SER A 13 1.21 10.43 19.51
CA SER A 13 -0.07 11.06 19.90
C SER A 13 -1.25 10.65 19.02
N LEU A 14 -0.98 10.15 17.81
CA LEU A 14 -1.98 9.57 16.91
C LEU A 14 -2.28 8.10 17.24
N GLY A 15 -1.52 7.47 18.15
CA GLY A 15 -1.69 6.06 18.53
C GLY A 15 -1.25 5.08 17.45
N VAL A 16 -0.33 5.49 16.57
CA VAL A 16 0.22 4.60 15.53
C VAL A 16 1.24 3.66 16.17
N GLU A 17 0.97 2.36 16.11
CA GLU A 17 1.83 1.32 16.67
C GLU A 17 2.39 0.40 15.58
N HIS A 18 3.59 -0.12 15.82
CA HIS A 18 4.19 -1.19 15.03
C HIS A 18 4.68 -2.31 15.96
N ARG A 19 4.61 -3.56 15.51
CA ARG A 19 5.05 -4.75 16.25
C ARG A 19 6.08 -5.51 15.42
N PRO A 20 7.38 -5.17 15.52
CA PRO A 20 8.43 -5.94 14.86
C PRO A 20 8.46 -7.38 15.39
N ALA A 21 8.69 -8.34 14.51
CA ALA A 21 9.01 -9.70 14.92
C ALA A 21 10.44 -9.80 15.46
N GLU A 22 10.75 -10.91 16.14
CA GLU A 22 12.10 -11.15 16.65
C GLU A 22 13.13 -11.15 15.51
N GLY A 23 14.19 -10.36 15.67
CA GLY A 23 15.26 -10.22 14.68
C GLY A 23 14.97 -9.21 13.56
N GLU A 24 13.79 -8.60 13.50
CA GLU A 24 13.49 -7.57 12.51
C GLU A 24 14.16 -6.24 12.84
N LEU A 25 14.76 -5.62 11.82
CA LEU A 25 15.36 -4.29 11.89
C LEU A 25 14.64 -3.35 10.93
N VAL A 26 14.14 -2.23 11.46
CA VAL A 26 13.57 -1.17 10.63
C VAL A 26 14.70 -0.33 10.05
N LEU A 27 14.92 -0.45 8.75
CA LEU A 27 16.04 0.20 8.04
C LEU A 27 15.71 1.63 7.58
N GLY A 28 14.43 1.97 7.47
CA GLY A 28 13.97 3.28 7.03
C GLY A 28 12.46 3.40 7.10
N ALA A 29 11.97 4.63 7.12
CA ALA A 29 10.55 4.93 7.15
C ALA A 29 10.20 6.00 6.12
N VAL A 30 9.03 5.85 5.50
CA VAL A 30 8.32 6.91 4.79
C VAL A 30 6.99 7.08 5.48
N VAL A 31 6.73 8.29 5.97
CA VAL A 31 5.53 8.61 6.75
C VAL A 31 4.64 9.49 5.90
N LEU A 32 3.42 9.02 5.64
CA LEU A 32 2.35 9.79 5.00
C LEU A 32 1.46 10.39 6.08
N MET A 33 1.23 11.69 6.02
CA MET A 33 0.49 12.44 7.04
C MET A 33 -0.66 13.20 6.39
N LYS A 34 -1.88 12.91 6.86
CA LYS A 34 -3.05 13.77 6.63
C LYS A 34 -2.95 14.96 7.57
N VAL A 35 -2.78 16.15 7.02
CA VAL A 35 -2.58 17.38 7.78
C VAL A 35 -3.77 18.32 7.56
N MET A 36 -4.31 18.85 8.65
CA MET A 36 -5.23 19.98 8.62
C MET A 36 -4.43 21.27 8.72
N GLU A 37 -4.59 22.14 7.72
CA GLU A 37 -3.97 23.45 7.70
C GLU A 37 -4.76 24.46 8.55
N ALA A 38 -4.17 25.63 8.82
CA ALA A 38 -4.77 26.64 9.69
C ALA A 38 -6.09 27.21 9.15
N ASP A 39 -6.32 27.11 7.84
CA ASP A 39 -7.56 27.49 7.16
C ASP A 39 -8.63 26.36 7.17
N GLY A 40 -8.35 25.22 7.83
CA GLY A 40 -9.20 24.04 7.87
C GLY A 40 -9.08 23.13 6.65
N ARG A 41 -8.26 23.48 5.65
CA ARG A 41 -8.03 22.63 4.48
C ARG A 41 -7.24 21.38 4.86
N ILE A 42 -7.65 20.24 4.30
CA ILE A 42 -6.90 19.00 4.43
C ILE A 42 -5.89 18.88 3.29
N SER A 43 -4.66 18.52 3.62
CA SER A 43 -3.61 18.20 2.66
C SER A 43 -2.86 16.93 3.05
N MET A 44 -2.16 16.33 2.08
CA MET A 44 -1.23 15.24 2.34
C MET A 44 0.18 15.80 2.42
N ARG A 45 0.97 15.30 3.37
CA ARG A 45 2.39 15.59 3.54
C ARG A 45 3.15 14.29 3.70
N SER A 46 4.43 14.31 3.35
CA SER A 46 5.32 13.18 3.56
C SER A 46 6.62 13.62 4.24
N ALA A 47 7.17 12.70 5.02
CA ALA A 47 8.52 12.79 5.58
C ALA A 47 9.17 11.41 5.49
N TRP A 48 10.50 11.36 5.56
CA TRP A 48 11.23 10.11 5.39
C TRP A 48 12.56 10.12 6.12
N SER A 49 13.10 8.92 6.39
CA SER A 49 14.42 8.76 6.99
C SER A 49 15.53 9.39 6.13
N PRO A 50 16.53 10.06 6.74
CA PRO A 50 17.73 10.47 6.02
C PRO A 50 18.37 9.28 5.31
N GLY A 51 18.92 9.52 4.11
CA GLY A 51 19.59 8.48 3.32
C GLY A 51 18.70 7.71 2.35
N LEU A 52 17.37 7.76 2.49
CA LEU A 52 16.47 7.15 1.50
C LEU A 52 16.53 7.91 0.17
N SER A 53 16.92 7.22 -0.89
CA SER A 53 16.90 7.74 -2.26
C SER A 53 15.45 7.96 -2.74
N TRP A 54 15.29 8.77 -3.78
CA TRP A 54 13.96 9.00 -4.35
C TRP A 54 13.33 7.70 -4.90
N MET A 55 14.14 6.76 -5.41
CA MET A 55 13.67 5.48 -5.93
C MET A 55 13.12 4.60 -4.81
N GLU A 56 13.83 4.52 -3.68
CA GLU A 56 13.35 3.78 -2.50
C GLU A 56 12.03 4.36 -2.00
N ARG A 57 11.92 5.69 -1.89
CA ARG A 57 10.67 6.34 -1.47
C ARG A 57 9.50 6.02 -2.40
N VAL A 58 9.70 6.10 -3.71
CA VAL A 58 8.65 5.75 -4.69
C VAL A 58 8.28 4.28 -4.59
N GLY A 59 9.27 3.38 -4.49
CA GLY A 59 9.04 1.95 -4.30
C GLY A 59 8.22 1.64 -3.05
N MET A 60 8.56 2.27 -1.92
CA MET A 60 7.82 2.12 -0.66
C MET A 60 6.37 2.62 -0.78
N HIS A 61 6.13 3.76 -1.45
CA HIS A 61 4.76 4.24 -1.68
C HIS A 61 3.92 3.25 -2.50
N GLN A 62 4.49 2.67 -3.55
CA GLN A 62 3.80 1.69 -4.38
C GLN A 62 3.53 0.38 -3.62
N ALA A 63 4.49 -0.08 -2.82
CA ALA A 63 4.33 -1.25 -1.97
C ALA A 63 3.23 -1.04 -0.91
N ALA A 64 3.25 0.10 -0.23
CA ALA A 64 2.22 0.47 0.76
C ALA A 64 0.83 0.54 0.12
N ALA A 65 0.69 1.22 -1.01
CA ALA A 65 -0.59 1.31 -1.71
C ALA A 65 -1.12 -0.08 -2.10
N ARG A 66 -0.26 -1.00 -2.55
CA ARG A 66 -0.66 -2.38 -2.86
C ARG A 66 -1.09 -3.17 -1.63
N ALA A 67 -0.44 -2.96 -0.48
CA ALA A 67 -0.77 -3.64 0.76
C ALA A 67 -2.11 -3.18 1.36
N ASP A 68 -2.46 -1.90 1.18
CA ASP A 68 -3.70 -1.32 1.71
C ASP A 68 -4.92 -1.56 0.82
N LEU A 69 -4.71 -1.88 -0.46
CA LEU A 69 -5.80 -2.21 -1.37
C LEU A 69 -6.42 -3.56 -0.98
N PRO A 70 -7.75 -3.70 -1.11
CA PRO A 70 -8.40 -4.99 -0.91
C PRO A 70 -7.79 -6.02 -1.88
N PRO A 71 -7.71 -7.31 -1.49
CA PRO A 71 -7.21 -8.35 -2.37
C PRO A 71 -8.01 -8.31 -3.66
N ARG A 72 -7.31 -8.16 -4.78
CA ARG A 72 -7.94 -8.27 -6.09
C ARG A 72 -8.54 -9.67 -6.17
N PRO A 73 -9.83 -9.83 -6.51
CA PRO A 73 -10.34 -11.16 -6.80
C PRO A 73 -9.45 -11.77 -7.88
N GLU A 74 -8.89 -12.94 -7.60
CA GLU A 74 -8.22 -13.75 -8.62
C GLU A 74 -9.13 -13.78 -9.84
N PRO A 75 -8.62 -13.54 -11.06
CA PRO A 75 -9.40 -13.80 -12.26
C PRO A 75 -9.82 -15.26 -12.21
N GLY A 76 -11.03 -15.51 -11.75
CA GLY A 76 -11.68 -16.78 -11.92
C GLY A 76 -11.78 -16.96 -13.42
N TRP A 77 -10.99 -17.87 -13.97
CA TRP A 77 -11.33 -18.44 -15.25
C TRP A 77 -12.69 -19.10 -15.02
N ASP A 78 -13.77 -18.45 -15.47
CA ASP A 78 -15.07 -19.10 -15.45
C ASP A 78 -14.97 -20.22 -16.48
N THR A 79 -14.72 -21.44 -16.00
CA THR A 79 -14.64 -22.66 -16.81
C THR A 79 -15.86 -22.79 -17.72
N ARG A 80 -17.01 -22.24 -17.30
CA ARG A 80 -18.26 -22.29 -18.04
C ARG A 80 -18.24 -21.42 -19.29
N GLU A 81 -17.45 -20.35 -19.31
CA GLU A 81 -17.27 -19.51 -20.50
C GLU A 81 -16.36 -20.22 -21.52
N ILE A 82 -15.32 -20.92 -21.05
CA ILE A 82 -14.42 -21.72 -21.90
C ILE A 82 -15.15 -22.95 -22.47
N ASP A 83 -15.98 -23.65 -21.67
CA ASP A 83 -16.74 -24.81 -22.13
C ASP A 83 -17.85 -24.42 -23.12
N ALA A 84 -18.40 -23.20 -23.01
CA ALA A 84 -19.35 -22.65 -23.98
C ALA A 84 -18.67 -22.23 -25.30
N GLU A 85 -17.41 -21.78 -25.24
CA GLU A 85 -16.62 -21.38 -26.41
C GLU A 85 -15.95 -22.57 -27.12
N MET A 86 -15.61 -23.63 -26.38
CA MET A 86 -14.99 -24.87 -26.88
C MET A 86 -16.00 -25.96 -27.31
N GLY A 87 -17.22 -25.57 -27.69
CA GLY A 87 -18.29 -26.42 -28.23
C GLY A 87 -17.91 -27.90 -28.40
N ARG A 88 -18.07 -28.69 -27.33
CA ARG A 88 -18.01 -30.14 -27.45
C ARG A 88 -19.28 -30.58 -28.17
N ASP A 89 -19.17 -30.68 -29.49
CA ASP A 89 -20.07 -31.47 -30.32
C ASP A 89 -19.90 -32.94 -29.89
N ASP A 90 -20.61 -33.35 -28.84
CA ASP A 90 -20.91 -34.77 -28.56
C ASP A 90 -22.00 -35.28 -29.51
N THR A 91 -21.81 -35.03 -30.80
CA THR A 91 -22.58 -35.65 -31.90
C THR A 91 -21.59 -36.13 -32.95
N ASP A 92 -20.85 -37.18 -32.60
CA ASP A 92 -20.59 -38.27 -33.53
C ASP A 92 -20.06 -39.47 -32.75
N LEU A 93 -20.81 -40.57 -32.82
CA LEU A 93 -20.42 -41.99 -32.81
C LEU A 93 -21.66 -42.81 -32.42
N GLY A 94 -22.63 -42.82 -33.35
CA GLY A 94 -23.50 -43.97 -33.58
C GLY A 94 -22.84 -44.97 -34.52
#